data_AF-A0A8S0WDM0-F1
#
_entry.id   AF-A0A8S0WDM0-F1
#
_cell.length_a   1.000
_cell.length_b   1.000
_cell.length_c   1.000
_cell.angle_alpha   90.00
_cell.angle_beta   90.00
_cell.angle_gamma   90.00
#
_symmetry.space_group_name_H-M   'P 1'
#
loop_
_entity.id
_entity.type
_entity.pdbx_description
1 polymer ?
#
loop_
_entity_poly.entity_id
_entity_poly.type
_entity_poly.pdbx_seq_one_letter_code
_entity_poly.pdbx_strand_id
1 'polypeptide(L)'
;MLRLGRKYQFKYLRKEAIHCLQREFPGTLALWDEREPNAHIAVEESFLFKVAYLAHENSIQSILPMIYLAIRDSYFTTGIKIGFSIRKTHSLRLNEPLSCIIAYEALLSQVPSTILPFLHDGKIPSTSCLNPTACDNARNKLLADLWRDGGDFAIEFVTQSWTKNKLQARFCTKCASYVKGQYNRGRQKVWEMLPVLFGIDKPDVPWDLECSDDENEEDNTGE
;
A
#
# COMPACT_ATOMS: atom_id res chain seq x y z
N MET A 1 18.93 2.16 -13.29
CA MET A 1 18.74 0.85 -13.98
C MET A 1 17.55 0.86 -14.93
N LEU A 2 16.31 1.15 -14.49
CA LEU A 2 15.13 1.18 -15.36
C LEU A 2 15.31 1.99 -16.67
N ARG A 3 15.72 3.26 -16.57
CA ARG A 3 15.94 4.13 -17.75
C ARG A 3 17.01 3.59 -18.71
N LEU A 4 18.08 3.00 -18.18
CA LEU A 4 19.15 2.40 -18.99
C LEU A 4 18.66 1.12 -19.68
N GLY A 5 17.95 0.26 -18.94
CA GLY A 5 17.32 -0.94 -19.49
C GLY A 5 16.35 -0.62 -20.61
N ARG A 6 15.57 0.46 -20.49
CA ARG A 6 14.69 0.94 -21.57
C ARG A 6 15.46 1.53 -22.75
N LYS A 7 16.43 2.41 -22.50
CA LYS A 7 17.21 3.11 -23.54
C LYS A 7 18.04 2.16 -24.39
N TYR A 8 18.65 1.14 -23.77
CA TYR A 8 19.55 0.19 -24.43
C TYR A 8 18.93 -1.21 -24.59
N GLN A 9 17.64 -1.36 -24.31
CA GLN A 9 16.90 -2.61 -24.41
C GLN A 9 17.50 -3.78 -23.60
N PHE A 10 18.21 -3.48 -22.50
CA PHE A 10 18.72 -4.50 -21.59
C PHE A 10 17.58 -5.06 -20.74
N LYS A 11 16.93 -6.10 -21.26
CA LYS A 11 15.79 -6.79 -20.63
C LYS A 11 16.10 -7.20 -19.18
N TYR A 12 17.29 -7.76 -18.93
CA TYR A 12 17.68 -8.23 -17.59
C TYR A 12 17.77 -7.09 -16.56
N LEU A 13 18.36 -5.93 -16.91
CA LEU A 13 18.44 -4.77 -16.00
C LEU A 13 17.07 -4.18 -15.69
N ARG A 14 16.16 -4.22 -16.67
CA ARG A 14 14.78 -3.77 -16.47
C ARG A 14 14.06 -4.72 -15.52
N LYS A 15 14.13 -6.04 -15.76
CA LYS A 15 13.52 -7.06 -14.92
C LYS A 15 14.00 -6.98 -13.47
N GLU A 16 15.31 -6.89 -13.28
CA GLU A 16 15.91 -6.78 -11.95
C GLU A 16 15.46 -5.51 -11.22
N ALA A 17 15.43 -4.36 -11.91
CA ALA A 17 15.00 -3.12 -11.29
C ALA A 17 13.50 -3.12 -10.91
N ILE A 18 12.64 -3.75 -11.74
CA ILE A 18 11.22 -3.95 -11.40
C ILE A 18 11.09 -4.89 -10.20
N HIS A 19 11.85 -5.98 -10.17
CA HIS A 19 11.85 -6.94 -9.07
C HIS A 19 12.22 -6.27 -7.73
N CYS A 20 13.26 -5.44 -7.70
CA CYS A 20 13.63 -4.67 -6.51
C CYS A 20 12.50 -3.73 -6.06
N LEU A 21 11.84 -3.03 -7.00
CA LEU A 21 10.72 -2.15 -6.67
C LEU A 21 9.51 -2.92 -6.12
N GLN A 22 9.19 -4.09 -6.69
CA GLN A 22 8.08 -4.92 -6.23
C GLN A 22 8.34 -5.55 -4.86
N ARG A 23 9.60 -5.79 -4.49
CA ARG A 23 9.96 -6.22 -3.13
C ARG A 23 9.75 -5.11 -2.09
N GLU A 24 10.10 -3.87 -2.45
CA GLU A 24 9.95 -2.72 -1.56
C GLU A 24 8.48 -2.26 -1.45
N PHE A 25 7.75 -2.32 -2.58
CA PHE A 25 6.35 -1.89 -2.73
C PHE A 25 5.48 -3.03 -3.27
N PRO A 26 5.24 -4.08 -2.46
CA PRO A 26 4.54 -5.27 -2.91
C PRO A 26 3.06 -5.04 -3.20
N GLY A 27 2.55 -5.68 -4.25
CA GLY A 27 1.14 -5.57 -4.66
C GLY A 27 0.14 -6.35 -3.80
N THR A 28 0.59 -7.13 -2.82
CA THR A 28 -0.28 -7.96 -1.97
C THR A 28 -0.06 -7.69 -0.50
N LEU A 29 -1.12 -7.88 0.30
CA LEU A 29 -1.08 -7.64 1.75
C LEU A 29 -0.10 -8.58 2.48
N ALA A 30 -0.04 -9.84 2.06
CA ALA A 30 0.86 -10.83 2.67
C ALA A 30 2.33 -10.41 2.50
N LEU A 31 2.73 -10.07 1.27
CA LEU A 31 4.07 -9.60 0.98
C LEU A 31 4.38 -8.28 1.70
N TRP A 32 3.39 -7.40 1.86
CA TRP A 32 3.55 -6.17 2.63
C TRP A 32 3.82 -6.43 4.12
N ASP A 33 3.16 -7.41 4.71
CA ASP A 33 3.36 -7.74 6.12
C ASP A 33 4.73 -8.39 6.38
N GLU A 34 5.21 -9.17 5.40
CA GLU A 34 6.49 -9.87 5.43
C GLU A 34 7.68 -8.95 5.08
N ARG A 35 7.44 -7.80 4.43
CA ARG A 35 8.53 -6.93 3.99
C ARG A 35 9.33 -6.35 5.16
N GLU A 36 10.64 -6.24 4.94
CA GLU A 36 11.54 -5.43 5.75
C GLU A 36 11.64 -4.04 5.11
N PRO A 37 11.06 -2.98 5.71
CA PRO A 37 11.09 -1.66 5.12
C PRO A 37 12.54 -1.17 4.95
N ASN A 38 12.84 -0.58 3.80
CA ASN A 38 14.14 0.02 3.46
C ASN A 38 15.30 -1.00 3.37
N ALA A 39 15.01 -2.29 3.24
CA ALA A 39 16.03 -3.33 3.13
C ALA A 39 16.78 -3.27 1.79
N HIS A 40 16.11 -2.82 0.72
CA HIS A 40 16.66 -2.89 -0.64
C HIS A 40 16.95 -1.52 -1.26
N ILE A 41 16.33 -0.46 -0.75
CA ILE A 41 16.51 0.88 -1.31
C ILE A 41 16.73 1.89 -0.19
N ALA A 42 17.84 2.64 -0.28
CA ALA A 42 18.14 3.72 0.65
C ALA A 42 17.11 4.84 0.50
N VAL A 43 16.43 5.18 1.59
CA VAL A 43 15.42 6.22 1.61
C VAL A 43 16.08 7.57 1.83
N GLU A 44 16.09 8.37 0.77
CA GLU A 44 16.43 9.80 0.81
C GLU A 44 15.17 10.66 0.92
N GLU A 45 15.35 11.92 1.31
CA GLU A 45 14.30 12.92 1.17
C GLU A 45 13.82 12.98 -0.29
N SER A 46 12.51 12.94 -0.51
CA SER A 46 11.84 12.84 -1.82
C SER A 46 11.94 11.49 -2.56
N PHE A 47 12.55 10.47 -1.98
CA PHE A 47 12.72 9.16 -2.63
C PHE A 47 11.40 8.60 -3.18
N LEU A 48 10.34 8.60 -2.37
CA LEU A 48 9.04 8.05 -2.77
C LEU A 48 8.42 8.77 -3.98
N PHE A 49 8.62 10.09 -4.11
CA PHE A 49 8.18 10.83 -5.29
C PHE A 49 8.98 10.46 -6.54
N LYS A 50 10.30 10.24 -6.40
CA LYS A 50 11.14 9.76 -7.51
C LYS A 50 10.69 8.36 -7.96
N VAL A 51 10.34 7.48 -7.02
CA VAL A 51 9.83 6.14 -7.35
C VAL A 51 8.46 6.22 -8.03
N ALA A 52 7.53 7.04 -7.52
CA ALA A 52 6.24 7.26 -8.17
C ALA A 52 6.41 7.75 -9.61
N TYR A 53 7.29 8.73 -9.82
CA TYR A 53 7.62 9.24 -11.15
C TYR A 53 8.18 8.13 -12.07
N LEU A 54 9.13 7.32 -11.56
CA LEU A 54 9.71 6.22 -12.32
C LEU A 54 8.67 5.14 -12.67
N ALA A 55 7.75 4.84 -11.75
CA ALA A 55 6.67 3.91 -11.98
C ALA A 55 5.74 4.39 -13.10
N HIS A 56 5.35 5.67 -13.09
CA HIS A 56 4.58 6.29 -14.17
C HIS A 56 5.34 6.33 -15.50
N GLU A 57 6.60 6.74 -15.48
CA GLU A 57 7.45 6.83 -16.68
C GLU A 57 7.60 5.48 -17.40
N ASN A 58 7.56 4.37 -16.64
CA ASN A 58 7.78 3.02 -17.14
C ASN A 58 6.51 2.15 -17.13
N SER A 59 5.34 2.72 -16.87
CA SER A 59 4.05 2.01 -16.79
C SER A 59 4.14 0.80 -15.86
N ILE A 60 4.54 1.01 -14.60
CA ILE A 60 4.59 -0.01 -13.55
C ILE A 60 3.47 0.28 -12.56
N GLN A 61 2.24 -0.01 -12.94
CA GLN A 61 1.07 0.37 -12.15
C GLN A 61 0.91 -0.44 -10.87
N SER A 62 1.41 -1.68 -10.86
CA SER A 62 1.24 -2.63 -9.75
C SER A 62 1.79 -2.14 -8.41
N ILE A 63 2.76 -1.22 -8.41
CA ILE A 63 3.42 -0.71 -7.19
C ILE A 63 2.89 0.66 -6.76
N LEU A 64 2.15 1.37 -7.62
CA LEU A 64 1.67 2.73 -7.36
C LEU A 64 0.79 2.86 -6.10
N PRO A 65 -0.18 1.95 -5.82
CA PRO A 65 -1.03 2.10 -4.63
C PRO A 65 -0.19 2.13 -3.34
N MET A 66 0.88 1.32 -3.29
CA MET A 66 1.77 1.25 -2.14
C MET A 66 2.66 2.46 -2.00
N ILE A 67 3.17 2.97 -3.12
CA ILE A 67 3.98 4.18 -3.11
C ILE A 67 3.13 5.35 -2.60
N TYR A 68 1.88 5.47 -3.04
CA TYR A 68 1.00 6.55 -2.59
C TYR A 68 0.64 6.44 -1.11
N LEU A 69 0.38 5.23 -0.60
CA LEU A 69 0.24 5.00 0.83
C LEU A 69 1.51 5.40 1.61
N ALA A 70 2.68 4.99 1.14
CA ALA A 70 3.95 5.31 1.78
C ALA A 70 4.27 6.81 1.74
N ILE A 71 3.95 7.50 0.64
CA ILE A 71 4.11 8.96 0.53
C ILE A 71 3.30 9.62 1.63
N ARG A 72 2.05 9.21 1.84
CA ARG A 72 1.25 9.80 2.90
C ARG A 72 1.84 9.54 4.28
N ASP A 73 2.17 8.29 4.58
CA ASP A 73 2.72 7.86 5.87
C ASP A 73 3.99 8.67 6.23
N SER A 74 4.84 8.94 5.22
CA SER A 74 6.07 9.70 5.40
C SER A 74 5.89 11.23 5.36
N TYR A 75 4.80 11.74 4.76
CA TYR A 75 4.65 13.15 4.40
C TYR A 75 3.24 13.69 4.70
N PHE A 76 2.85 13.63 5.98
CA PHE A 76 1.53 14.03 6.48
C PHE A 76 1.04 15.43 6.02
N THR A 77 1.89 16.45 6.05
CA THR A 77 1.51 17.85 5.74
C THR A 77 2.64 18.70 5.14
N THR A 78 3.89 18.48 5.54
CA THR A 78 5.04 19.25 5.02
C THR A 78 5.49 18.79 3.62
N GLY A 79 5.35 17.50 3.32
CA GLY A 79 5.89 16.95 2.08
C GLY A 79 5.07 17.21 0.82
N ILE A 80 3.79 17.60 0.92
CA ILE A 80 3.05 18.11 -0.24
C ILE A 80 3.70 19.41 -0.73
N LYS A 81 4.08 20.32 0.18
CA LYS A 81 4.85 21.53 -0.18
C LYS A 81 6.20 21.17 -0.79
N ILE A 82 6.87 20.11 -0.32
CA ILE A 82 8.14 19.62 -0.86
C ILE A 82 7.94 19.04 -2.27
N GLY A 83 6.93 18.19 -2.49
CA GLY A 83 6.58 17.64 -3.80
C GLY A 83 6.32 18.73 -4.85
N PHE A 84 5.63 19.81 -4.47
CA PHE A 84 5.47 21.00 -5.32
C PHE A 84 6.74 21.86 -5.47
N SER A 85 7.67 21.77 -4.51
CA SER A 85 8.94 22.50 -4.51
C SER A 85 10.09 21.76 -5.18
N ILE A 86 9.89 20.51 -5.67
CA ILE A 86 10.79 19.84 -6.62
C ILE A 86 10.62 20.50 -8.01
N ARG A 87 10.79 21.82 -8.05
CA ARG A 87 10.98 22.62 -9.25
C ARG A 87 12.37 22.32 -9.75
N LYS A 88 12.51 21.30 -10.61
CA LYS A 88 13.37 21.34 -11.81
C LYS A 88 13.42 20.04 -12.63
N THR A 89 13.09 18.86 -12.09
CA THR A 89 13.26 17.60 -12.88
C THR A 89 12.24 16.49 -12.66
N HIS A 90 11.62 16.36 -11.47
CA HIS A 90 10.78 15.20 -11.12
C HIS A 90 9.48 15.58 -10.36
N SER A 91 8.74 16.55 -10.88
CA SER A 91 7.38 16.84 -10.36
C SER A 91 6.42 15.76 -10.85
N LEU A 92 5.55 15.29 -9.96
CA LEU A 92 4.32 14.60 -10.38
C LEU A 92 3.56 15.50 -11.37
N ARG A 93 2.82 14.90 -12.32
CA ARG A 93 1.98 15.67 -13.26
C ARG A 93 0.99 16.52 -12.47
N LEU A 94 0.57 17.66 -13.02
CA LEU A 94 -0.25 18.67 -12.32
C LEU A 94 -1.49 18.08 -11.59
N ASN A 95 -2.05 16.98 -12.10
CA ASN A 95 -3.26 16.34 -11.56
C ASN A 95 -2.97 15.14 -10.62
N GLU A 96 -1.77 14.56 -10.65
CA GLU A 96 -1.42 13.37 -9.85
C GLU A 96 -1.45 13.62 -8.33
N PRO A 97 -0.94 14.75 -7.79
CA PRO A 97 -1.05 15.05 -6.36
C PRO A 97 -2.50 15.17 -5.89
N LEU A 98 -3.38 15.72 -6.73
CA LEU A 98 -4.80 15.87 -6.41
C LEU A 98 -5.49 14.50 -6.37
N SER A 99 -5.21 13.62 -7.34
CA SER A 99 -5.70 12.24 -7.34
C SER A 99 -5.24 11.47 -6.10
N CYS A 100 -3.98 11.64 -5.67
CA CYS A 100 -3.49 11.03 -4.42
C CYS A 100 -4.26 11.53 -3.18
N ILE A 101 -4.59 12.82 -3.10
CA ILE A 101 -5.35 13.40 -1.99
C ILE A 101 -6.79 12.87 -1.98
N ILE A 102 -7.46 12.86 -3.14
CA ILE A 102 -8.85 12.38 -3.26
C ILE A 102 -8.93 10.89 -2.91
N ALA A 103 -8.01 10.09 -3.45
CA ALA A 103 -7.92 8.66 -3.17
C ALA A 103 -7.70 8.38 -1.69
N TYR A 104 -6.88 9.22 -1.06
CA TYR A 104 -6.61 9.12 0.36
C TYR A 104 -7.84 9.45 1.21
N GLU A 105 -8.56 10.52 0.88
CA GLU A 105 -9.82 10.84 1.55
C GLU A 105 -10.84 9.71 1.40
N ALA A 106 -10.96 9.15 0.19
CA ALA A 106 -11.79 7.98 -0.07
C ALA A 106 -11.35 6.78 0.79
N LEU A 107 -10.05 6.50 0.89
CA LEU A 107 -9.51 5.46 1.77
C LEU A 107 -9.88 5.68 3.24
N LEU A 108 -9.71 6.90 3.76
CA LEU A 108 -10.05 7.24 5.13
C LEU A 108 -11.53 7.01 5.43
N SER A 109 -12.41 7.29 4.47
CA SER A 109 -13.85 7.02 4.61
C SER A 109 -14.18 5.52 4.73
N GLN A 110 -13.32 4.64 4.19
CA GLN A 110 -13.53 3.19 4.21
C GLN A 110 -13.03 2.53 5.50
N VAL A 111 -12.02 3.10 6.17
CA VAL A 111 -11.37 2.45 7.33
C VAL A 111 -12.35 2.16 8.47
N PRO A 112 -13.20 3.11 8.93
CA PRO A 112 -14.09 2.87 10.07
C PRO A 112 -15.13 1.76 9.79
N SER A 113 -15.71 1.77 8.60
CA SER A 113 -16.76 0.82 8.21
C SER A 113 -16.21 -0.55 7.82
N THR A 114 -14.97 -0.62 7.34
CA THR A 114 -14.39 -1.86 6.78
C THR A 114 -13.41 -2.54 7.73
N ILE A 115 -12.44 -1.80 8.29
CA ILE A 115 -11.38 -2.36 9.16
C ILE A 115 -11.81 -2.38 10.63
N LEU A 116 -12.58 -1.37 11.04
CA LEU A 116 -12.96 -1.16 12.44
C LEU A 116 -14.46 -1.35 12.74
N PRO A 117 -15.22 -2.26 12.06
CA PRO A 117 -16.65 -2.39 12.33
C PRO A 117 -16.96 -2.83 13.77
N PHE A 118 -16.00 -3.47 14.43
CA PHE A 118 -16.09 -3.88 15.84
C PHE A 118 -16.19 -2.71 16.84
N LEU A 119 -15.91 -1.47 16.40
CA LEU A 119 -16.14 -0.28 17.21
C LEU A 119 -17.64 0.06 17.33
N HIS A 120 -18.46 -0.36 16.37
CA HIS A 120 -19.85 0.05 16.23
C HIS A 120 -20.86 -1.11 16.27
N ASP A 121 -20.41 -2.35 16.08
CA ASP A 121 -21.29 -3.52 15.96
C ASP A 121 -21.89 -4.02 17.29
N GLY A 122 -21.51 -3.42 18.42
CA GLY A 122 -21.98 -3.81 19.76
C GLY A 122 -21.49 -5.19 20.24
N LYS A 123 -20.58 -5.85 19.51
CA LYS A 123 -20.07 -7.20 19.84
C LYS A 123 -18.84 -7.18 20.74
N ILE A 124 -18.30 -5.99 21.03
CA ILE A 124 -17.31 -5.77 22.08
C ILE A 124 -17.97 -4.96 23.20
N PRO A 125 -17.96 -5.45 24.46
CA PRO A 125 -17.43 -6.73 24.91
C PRO A 125 -18.24 -7.93 24.37
N SER A 126 -17.55 -9.01 24.01
CA SER A 126 -18.22 -10.24 23.53
C SER A 126 -19.00 -10.94 24.66
N THR A 127 -19.94 -11.82 24.31
CA THR A 127 -20.68 -12.62 25.30
C THR A 127 -19.77 -13.52 26.15
N SER A 128 -18.59 -13.87 25.63
CA SER A 128 -17.55 -14.64 26.33
C SER A 128 -16.42 -13.75 26.87
N CYS A 129 -16.64 -12.45 27.04
CA CYS A 129 -15.61 -11.52 27.50
C CYS A 129 -15.18 -11.81 28.94
N LEU A 130 -13.87 -11.89 29.18
CA LEU A 130 -13.32 -12.12 30.52
C LEU A 130 -13.31 -10.87 31.41
N ASN A 131 -13.38 -9.69 30.79
CA ASN A 131 -13.44 -8.41 31.50
C ASN A 131 -14.23 -7.38 30.66
N PRO A 132 -15.58 -7.40 30.75
CA PRO A 132 -16.45 -6.57 29.94
C PRO A 132 -16.14 -5.08 30.06
N THR A 133 -15.97 -4.58 31.29
CA THR A 133 -15.69 -3.16 31.57
C THR A 133 -14.37 -2.72 30.96
N ALA A 134 -13.29 -3.50 31.11
CA ALA A 134 -12.01 -3.14 30.52
C ALA A 134 -12.04 -3.16 28.98
N CYS A 135 -12.70 -4.14 28.38
CA CYS A 135 -12.80 -4.22 26.91
C CYS A 135 -13.70 -3.11 26.34
N ASP A 136 -14.78 -2.74 27.03
CA ASP A 136 -15.62 -1.62 26.63
C ASP A 136 -14.88 -0.29 26.72
N ASN A 137 -14.16 -0.05 27.83
CA ASN A 137 -13.30 1.11 27.99
C ASN A 137 -12.21 1.18 26.91
N ALA A 138 -11.60 0.04 26.56
CA ALA A 138 -10.63 -0.04 25.48
C ALA A 138 -11.23 0.29 24.12
N ARG A 139 -12.45 -0.19 23.83
CA ARG A 139 -13.22 0.15 22.62
C ARG A 139 -13.52 1.65 22.56
N ASN A 140 -14.04 2.22 23.64
CA ASN A 140 -14.41 3.64 23.71
C ASN A 140 -13.18 4.55 23.59
N LYS A 141 -12.05 4.15 24.20
CA LYS A 141 -10.77 4.85 24.03
C LYS A 141 -10.28 4.77 22.58
N LEU A 142 -10.35 3.61 21.95
CA LEU A 142 -9.97 3.45 20.55
C LEU A 142 -10.82 4.30 19.60
N LEU A 143 -12.12 4.39 19.87
CA LEU A 143 -13.02 5.30 19.16
C LEU A 143 -12.59 6.75 19.38
N ALA A 144 -12.33 7.17 20.61
CA ALA A 144 -11.88 8.54 20.91
C ALA A 144 -10.52 8.88 20.26
N ASP A 145 -9.57 7.95 20.24
CA ASP A 145 -8.28 8.10 19.55
C ASP A 145 -8.52 8.34 18.04
N LEU A 146 -9.40 7.56 17.40
CA LEU A 146 -9.78 7.72 15.99
C LEU A 146 -10.40 9.10 15.68
N TRP A 147 -11.25 9.61 16.56
CA TRP A 147 -11.84 10.95 16.38
C TRP A 147 -10.82 12.07 16.60
N ARG A 148 -9.88 11.90 17.52
CA ARG A 148 -8.88 12.92 17.87
C ARG A 148 -7.77 13.02 16.82
N ASP A 149 -7.19 11.88 16.48
CA ASP A 149 -5.99 11.79 15.65
C ASP A 149 -6.37 11.62 14.16
N GLY A 150 -7.64 11.29 13.89
CA GLY A 150 -8.24 11.34 12.56
C GLY A 150 -7.54 10.43 11.55
N GLY A 151 -7.08 11.04 10.47
CA GLY A 151 -6.55 10.33 9.30
C GLY A 151 -5.26 9.55 9.57
N ASP A 152 -4.39 10.01 10.46
CA ASP A 152 -3.11 9.33 10.72
C ASP A 152 -3.33 8.02 11.46
N PHE A 153 -4.19 8.07 12.46
CA PHE A 153 -4.57 6.87 13.21
C PHE A 153 -5.26 5.84 12.32
N ALA A 154 -6.09 6.28 11.37
CA ALA A 154 -6.73 5.41 10.41
C ALA A 154 -5.73 4.68 9.49
N ILE A 155 -4.62 5.32 9.10
CA ILE A 155 -3.62 4.72 8.22
C ILE A 155 -2.78 3.65 8.89
N GLU A 156 -2.49 3.80 10.18
CA GLU A 156 -1.83 2.73 10.94
C GLU A 156 -2.62 1.42 10.84
N PHE A 157 -3.96 1.48 10.81
CA PHE A 157 -4.77 0.27 10.65
C PHE A 157 -4.70 -0.35 9.25
N VAL A 158 -4.41 0.44 8.22
CA VAL A 158 -4.23 -0.05 6.84
C VAL A 158 -2.83 -0.65 6.67
N THR A 159 -1.80 -0.02 7.25
CA THR A 159 -0.39 -0.35 6.97
C THR A 159 0.19 -1.37 7.95
N GLN A 160 -0.25 -1.41 9.20
CA GLN A 160 0.33 -2.30 10.22
C GLN A 160 -0.34 -3.67 10.22
N SER A 161 0.43 -4.72 10.49
CA SER A 161 -0.11 -6.06 10.70
C SER A 161 -0.73 -6.20 12.11
N TRP A 162 -1.51 -7.25 12.34
CA TRP A 162 -2.07 -7.55 13.66
C TRP A 162 -1.02 -7.61 14.79
N THR A 163 0.17 -8.13 14.49
CA THR A 163 1.26 -8.25 15.48
C THR A 163 1.91 -6.90 15.79
N LYS A 164 1.81 -5.92 14.89
CA LYS A 164 2.43 -4.59 15.01
C LYS A 164 1.46 -3.53 15.57
N ASN A 165 0.16 -3.67 15.35
CA ASN A 165 -0.85 -2.64 15.66
C ASN A 165 -1.26 -2.47 17.15
N LYS A 166 -0.65 -3.23 18.07
CA LYS A 166 -0.90 -3.17 19.53
C LYS A 166 -2.35 -3.42 19.98
N LEU A 167 -3.29 -3.75 19.09
CA LEU A 167 -4.70 -3.98 19.45
C LEU A 167 -4.87 -5.19 20.36
N GLN A 168 -4.04 -6.24 20.18
CA GLN A 168 -4.10 -7.44 20.99
C GLN A 168 -3.96 -7.16 22.50
N ALA A 169 -3.14 -6.19 22.89
CA ALA A 169 -2.91 -5.85 24.28
C ALA A 169 -4.07 -5.03 24.90
N ARG A 170 -4.96 -4.46 24.09
CA ARG A 170 -6.08 -3.63 24.56
C ARG A 170 -7.29 -4.45 25.00
N PHE A 171 -7.42 -5.70 24.54
CA PHE A 171 -8.60 -6.53 24.76
C PHE A 171 -8.26 -7.83 25.49
N CYS A 172 -9.22 -8.40 26.22
CA CYS A 172 -9.07 -9.77 26.71
C CYS A 172 -8.96 -10.76 25.53
N THR A 173 -8.42 -11.94 25.75
CA THR A 173 -8.12 -12.93 24.69
C THR A 173 -9.32 -13.26 23.79
N LYS A 174 -10.53 -13.37 24.35
CA LYS A 174 -11.77 -13.64 23.61
C LYS A 174 -12.16 -12.47 22.69
N CYS A 175 -12.17 -11.26 23.22
CA CYS A 175 -12.42 -10.05 22.43
C CYS A 175 -11.32 -9.81 21.39
N ALA A 176 -10.05 -10.01 21.73
CA ALA A 176 -8.92 -9.87 20.83
C ALA A 176 -9.03 -10.83 19.62
N SER A 177 -9.47 -12.07 19.84
CA SER A 177 -9.70 -13.03 18.75
C SER A 177 -10.80 -12.55 17.79
N TYR A 178 -11.90 -12.02 18.31
CA TYR A 178 -12.97 -11.43 17.48
C TYR A 178 -12.46 -10.22 16.69
N VAL A 179 -11.80 -9.27 17.37
CA VAL A 179 -11.24 -8.06 16.76
C VAL A 179 -10.22 -8.41 15.68
N LYS A 180 -9.33 -9.39 15.92
CA LYS A 180 -8.36 -9.87 14.93
C LYS A 180 -9.04 -10.35 13.64
N GLY A 181 -10.13 -11.10 13.77
CA GLY A 181 -10.87 -11.62 12.61
C GLY A 181 -11.48 -10.49 11.77
N GLN A 182 -12.11 -9.51 12.40
CA GLN A 182 -12.66 -8.33 11.72
C GLN A 182 -11.56 -7.48 11.09
N TYR A 183 -10.51 -7.20 11.86
CA TYR A 183 -9.37 -6.39 11.44
C TYR A 183 -8.68 -6.96 10.20
N ASN A 184 -8.30 -8.23 10.22
CA ASN A 184 -7.60 -8.85 9.09
C ASN A 184 -8.47 -8.90 7.83
N ARG A 185 -9.76 -9.26 7.98
CA ARG A 185 -10.71 -9.28 6.86
C ARG A 185 -10.92 -7.89 6.26
N GLY A 186 -11.13 -6.90 7.13
CA GLY A 186 -11.32 -5.52 6.73
C GLY A 186 -10.10 -4.96 6.04
N ARG A 187 -8.90 -5.20 6.60
CA ARG A 187 -7.64 -4.76 6.02
C ARG A 187 -7.41 -5.39 4.65
N GLN A 188 -7.64 -6.70 4.49
CA GLN A 188 -7.58 -7.37 3.19
C GLN A 188 -8.52 -6.72 2.16
N LYS A 189 -9.77 -6.46 2.56
CA LYS A 189 -10.76 -5.80 1.68
C LYS A 189 -10.33 -4.39 1.28
N VAL A 190 -9.84 -3.59 2.22
CA VAL A 190 -9.31 -2.25 1.91
C VAL A 190 -8.13 -2.34 0.95
N TRP A 191 -7.23 -3.29 1.16
CA TRP A 191 -6.08 -3.53 0.30
C TRP A 191 -6.46 -3.86 -1.15
N GLU A 192 -7.47 -4.71 -1.34
CA GLU A 192 -8.02 -5.04 -2.66
C GLU A 192 -8.66 -3.83 -3.36
N MET A 193 -9.19 -2.87 -2.58
CA MET A 193 -9.79 -1.65 -3.10
C MET A 193 -8.75 -0.56 -3.46
N LEU A 194 -7.50 -0.65 -2.99
CA LEU A 194 -6.52 0.42 -3.15
C LEU A 194 -6.31 0.86 -4.61
N PRO A 195 -6.14 -0.03 -5.61
CA PRO A 195 -5.98 0.40 -7.00
C PRO A 195 -7.15 1.29 -7.47
N VAL A 196 -8.38 0.88 -7.16
CA VAL A 196 -9.60 1.62 -7.52
C VAL A 196 -9.67 2.95 -6.78
N LEU A 197 -9.38 2.97 -5.48
CA LEU A 197 -9.36 4.20 -4.69
C LEU A 197 -8.36 5.21 -5.25
N PHE A 198 -7.20 4.74 -5.72
CA PHE A 198 -6.15 5.56 -6.32
C PHE A 198 -6.36 5.87 -7.81
N GLY A 199 -7.48 5.45 -8.41
CA GLY A 199 -7.77 5.69 -9.83
C GLY A 199 -6.77 5.01 -10.77
N ILE A 200 -6.22 3.87 -10.35
CA ILE A 200 -5.30 3.06 -11.14
C ILE A 200 -6.14 1.97 -11.80
N ASP A 201 -6.23 2.03 -13.13
CA ASP A 201 -6.82 0.94 -13.92
C ASP A 201 -6.02 -0.34 -13.69
N LYS A 202 -6.68 -1.51 -13.81
CA LYS A 202 -6.16 -2.83 -13.37
C LYS A 202 -4.65 -3.01 -13.58
N PRO A 203 -3.93 -3.63 -12.62
CA PRO A 203 -2.48 -3.80 -12.69
C PRO A 203 -2.07 -4.40 -14.03
N ASP A 204 -1.02 -3.84 -14.62
CA ASP A 204 -0.48 -4.28 -15.90
C ASP A 204 -0.34 -5.80 -15.90
N VAL A 205 -0.88 -6.45 -16.93
CA VAL A 205 -0.48 -7.81 -17.25
C VAL A 205 1.05 -7.75 -17.44
N PRO A 206 1.83 -8.61 -16.78
CA PRO A 206 3.27 -8.66 -17.00
C PRO A 206 3.52 -8.74 -18.50
N TRP A 207 4.46 -7.94 -19.03
CA TRP A 207 4.91 -7.99 -20.42
C TRP A 207 5.59 -9.32 -20.81
N ASP A 208 5.33 -10.39 -20.06
CA ASP A 208 5.96 -11.71 -20.15
C ASP A 208 5.03 -12.74 -20.84
N LEU A 209 4.06 -12.33 -21.66
CA LEU A 209 3.24 -13.28 -22.46
C LEU A 209 3.20 -13.03 -23.97
N GLU A 210 3.97 -12.08 -24.50
CA GLU A 210 4.20 -11.95 -25.94
C GLU A 210 5.70 -11.89 -26.23
N CYS A 211 6.38 -12.97 -25.93
CA CYS A 211 7.42 -13.46 -26.83
C CYS A 211 6.94 -14.84 -27.25
N SER A 212 6.04 -14.88 -28.24
CA SER A 212 6.08 -16.05 -29.12
C SER A 212 7.47 -16.02 -29.71
N ASP A 213 8.29 -16.98 -29.31
CA ASP A 213 9.51 -17.30 -30.01
C ASP A 213 9.09 -17.87 -31.38
N ASP A 214 8.66 -16.98 -32.28
CA ASP A 214 8.71 -17.25 -33.72
C ASP A 214 10.16 -17.02 -34.16
N GLU A 215 11.06 -17.84 -33.60
CA GLU A 215 12.31 -18.15 -34.25
C GLU A 215 11.94 -18.96 -35.50
N ASN A 216 11.90 -18.25 -36.62
CA ASN A 216 11.96 -18.84 -37.95
C ASN A 216 13.14 -19.81 -38.01
N GLU A 217 12.90 -21.11 -37.87
CA GLU A 217 13.76 -22.15 -38.43
C GLU A 217 13.60 -22.12 -39.96
N GLU A 218 14.25 -21.15 -40.60
CA GLU A 218 14.79 -21.37 -41.94
C GLU A 218 16.23 -21.85 -41.76
N ASP A 219 16.42 -23.18 -41.74
CA ASP A 219 17.70 -23.76 -42.14
C ASP A 219 17.47 -25.05 -42.93
N ASN A 220 17.25 -24.85 -44.22
CA ASN A 220 18.09 -25.39 -45.28
C ASN A 220 18.96 -26.60 -44.89
N THR A 221 18.46 -27.81 -45.15
CA THR A 221 19.33 -28.96 -45.43
C THR A 221 19.01 -29.46 -46.83
N GLY A 222 19.98 -29.26 -47.73
CA GLY A 222 19.91 -29.73 -49.10
C GLY A 222 20.11 -31.23 -49.20
N GLU A 223 19.42 -31.82 -50.17
CA GLU A 223 19.88 -32.86 -51.07
C GLU A 223 19.09 -32.77 -52.39
#